data_AF-A0A3G4W0H1-F1
#
_entry.id   AF-A0A3G4W0H1-F1
#
_cell.length_a   1.000
_cell.length_b   1.000
_cell.length_c   1.000
_cell.angle_alpha   90.00
_cell.angle_beta   90.00
_cell.angle_gamma   90.00
#
_symmetry.space_group_name_H-M   'P 1'
#
loop_
_entity.id
_entity.type
_entity.pdbx_description
1 polymer ?
#
loop_
_entity_poly.entity_id
_entity_poly.type
_entity_poly.pdbx_seq_one_letter_code
_entity_poly.pdbx_strand_id
1 'polypeptide(L)'
;MIGFRNVSKDRARSRARRLAGAGMVLPLAVGALLAGGAGTAVAGPGTGPTAVVSMGDSYISGEGGRWKGNSLTNSANRTGTDRAWVSGSSYDPAKVYGTTAGGCHRSDSAEVKSAGAIADVAVNLACSGAVSQNVFRASNGGVSYKGEAPQADQLAAVAASNNVKVIALSIGGNDLGFADIITDCALDFALWNSYCYDDQQEGVDRKIDGVMAGVGKSVDEIRAVMRGAGYTDSSYRIVLQSYPSPIPRGAENRYTQSDWSRLNTGGCPFWNRDSDWARDSLVPQIANRIKGVAAAKGVQFLDLRDMLQGREVCAKASKLVSTSTPASAKTSEWARWIDSSETQGLIQESMHPNYFGQLAAGRCLALAVAQPATANVGCKNTAGSDQSGMYLSPVS
;
A
#
# COMPACT_ATOMS: atom_id res chain seq x y z
N MET A 1 -16.88 26.48 17.45
CA MET A 1 -18.22 25.86 17.60
C MET A 1 -18.70 25.49 16.20
N ILE A 2 -18.35 24.29 15.73
CA ILE A 2 -18.56 23.84 14.35
C ILE A 2 -19.40 22.56 14.44
N GLY A 3 -20.63 22.64 13.92
CA GLY A 3 -21.65 21.60 14.07
C GLY A 3 -21.52 20.49 13.03
N PHE A 4 -21.43 19.25 13.52
CA PHE A 4 -21.55 18.05 12.72
C PHE A 4 -23.03 17.75 12.43
N ARG A 5 -23.39 17.60 11.15
CA ARG A 5 -24.73 17.12 10.74
C ARG A 5 -24.75 15.60 10.75
N ASN A 6 -25.52 15.03 11.68
CA ASN A 6 -25.92 13.63 11.69
C ASN A 6 -26.92 13.34 10.56
N VAL A 7 -26.69 12.27 9.79
CA VAL A 7 -27.69 11.70 8.87
C VAL A 7 -28.18 10.37 9.46
N SER A 8 -29.45 10.35 9.84
CA SER A 8 -30.13 9.17 10.38
C SER A 8 -30.60 8.24 9.25
N LYS A 9 -30.55 6.94 9.55
CA LYS A 9 -31.21 5.84 8.84
C LYS A 9 -32.73 6.00 8.86
N ASP A 10 -33.42 5.55 7.81
CA ASP A 10 -34.53 4.60 8.00
C ASP A 10 -35.04 3.88 6.73
N ARG A 11 -35.15 2.56 6.92
CA ARG A 11 -36.20 1.58 6.55
C ARG A 11 -36.63 1.29 5.11
N ALA A 12 -36.61 -0.03 4.88
CA ALA A 12 -37.16 -0.83 3.80
C ALA A 12 -38.68 -0.75 3.63
N ARG A 13 -39.15 -1.06 2.41
CA ARG A 13 -40.45 -1.68 2.16
C ARG A 13 -40.36 -2.72 1.04
N SER A 14 -40.70 -3.96 1.37
CA SER A 14 -41.03 -5.03 0.44
C SER A 14 -42.38 -4.77 -0.23
N ARG A 15 -42.54 -5.16 -1.51
CA ARG A 15 -43.79 -5.71 -2.03
C ARG A 15 -43.52 -6.77 -3.07
N ALA A 16 -43.99 -7.98 -2.79
CA ALA A 16 -44.21 -9.03 -3.76
C ALA A 16 -45.56 -8.82 -4.47
N ARG A 17 -45.65 -9.17 -5.76
CA ARG A 17 -46.74 -10.01 -6.31
C ARG A 17 -46.45 -10.49 -7.73
N ARG A 18 -46.99 -11.68 -7.99
CA ARG A 18 -46.79 -12.64 -9.09
C ARG A 18 -47.54 -12.25 -10.38
N LEU A 19 -47.16 -12.88 -11.51
CA LEU A 19 -47.97 -13.70 -12.45
C LEU A 19 -47.13 -13.88 -13.74
N ALA A 20 -46.65 -15.09 -14.06
CA ALA A 20 -47.29 -16.18 -14.83
C ALA A 20 -47.44 -15.91 -16.34
N GLY A 21 -46.79 -16.73 -17.17
CA GLY A 21 -46.96 -16.78 -18.63
C GLY A 21 -46.16 -17.93 -19.26
N ALA A 22 -46.87 -18.94 -19.76
CA ALA A 22 -46.41 -20.10 -20.54
C ALA A 22 -45.58 -19.66 -21.77
N GLY A 23 -44.63 -20.41 -22.34
CA GLY A 23 -44.58 -21.84 -22.62
C GLY A 23 -44.70 -22.05 -24.13
N MET A 24 -43.59 -22.20 -24.85
CA MET A 24 -43.55 -22.83 -26.17
C MET A 24 -42.15 -23.38 -26.46
N VAL A 25 -42.08 -24.70 -26.57
CA VAL A 25 -40.90 -25.49 -26.95
C VAL A 25 -41.01 -25.76 -28.44
N LEU A 26 -39.94 -25.47 -29.20
CA LEU A 26 -39.74 -26.00 -30.55
C LEU A 26 -38.38 -26.73 -30.61
N PRO A 27 -38.33 -27.97 -31.10
CA PRO A 27 -37.10 -28.73 -31.20
C PRO A 27 -36.41 -28.42 -32.54
N LEU A 28 -35.14 -28.01 -32.51
CA LEU A 28 -34.31 -27.90 -33.71
C LEU A 28 -32.97 -28.61 -33.48
N ALA A 29 -32.92 -29.82 -34.04
CA ALA A 29 -31.80 -30.54 -34.62
C ALA A 29 -30.43 -30.43 -33.93
N VAL A 30 -30.05 -31.54 -33.30
CA VAL A 30 -28.68 -31.88 -32.89
C VAL A 30 -27.85 -32.14 -34.16
N GLY A 31 -26.99 -31.20 -34.52
CA GLY A 31 -25.87 -31.42 -35.43
C GLY A 31 -24.58 -31.47 -34.62
N ALA A 32 -24.12 -32.68 -34.27
CA ALA A 32 -22.85 -32.88 -33.60
C ALA A 32 -21.69 -32.70 -34.61
N LEU A 33 -21.23 -31.47 -34.76
CA LEU A 33 -19.92 -31.16 -35.33
C LEU A 33 -18.87 -31.30 -34.21
N LEU A 34 -18.22 -32.45 -34.14
CA LEU A 34 -16.99 -32.65 -33.38
C LEU A 34 -15.86 -31.90 -34.10
N ALA A 35 -15.86 -30.57 -34.02
CA ALA A 35 -14.66 -29.78 -34.22
C ALA A 35 -13.82 -29.96 -32.95
N GLY A 36 -12.82 -30.84 -33.02
CA GLY A 36 -11.71 -30.89 -32.07
C GLY A 36 -10.94 -29.57 -32.15
N GLY A 37 -11.48 -28.53 -31.50
CA GLY A 37 -10.72 -27.32 -31.24
C GLY A 37 -9.55 -27.70 -30.35
N ALA A 38 -8.33 -27.52 -30.85
CA ALA A 38 -7.16 -27.42 -29.99
C ALA A 38 -7.53 -26.38 -28.93
N GLY A 39 -7.80 -26.83 -27.70
CA GLY A 39 -8.13 -25.94 -26.60
C GLY A 39 -7.01 -24.91 -26.54
N THR A 40 -7.36 -23.62 -26.63
CA THR A 40 -6.40 -22.56 -26.33
C THR A 40 -5.82 -22.90 -24.97
N ALA A 41 -4.52 -23.23 -24.92
CA ALA A 41 -3.87 -23.58 -23.68
C ALA A 41 -4.14 -22.44 -22.70
N VAL A 42 -4.98 -22.71 -21.71
CA VAL A 42 -5.35 -21.72 -20.70
C VAL A 42 -4.04 -21.40 -19.98
N ALA A 43 -3.64 -20.13 -20.03
CA ALA A 43 -2.45 -19.67 -19.32
C ALA A 43 -2.63 -19.97 -17.83
N GLY A 44 -1.56 -20.42 -17.18
CA GLY A 44 -1.63 -20.98 -15.83
C GLY A 44 -0.26 -21.39 -15.32
N PRO A 45 -0.20 -22.23 -14.27
CA PRO A 45 1.08 -22.71 -13.75
C PRO A 45 1.96 -23.31 -14.85
N GLY A 46 3.12 -22.70 -15.09
CA GLY A 46 4.08 -23.16 -16.10
C GLY A 46 3.75 -22.81 -17.55
N THR A 47 2.65 -22.11 -17.84
CA THR A 47 2.24 -21.72 -19.20
C THR A 47 1.79 -20.26 -19.27
N GLY A 48 2.11 -19.56 -20.36
CA GLY A 48 1.77 -18.15 -20.54
C GLY A 48 2.75 -17.18 -19.88
N PRO A 49 2.48 -15.86 -19.94
CA PRO A 49 3.37 -14.83 -19.43
C PRO A 49 3.54 -14.94 -17.92
N THR A 50 4.77 -14.74 -17.44
CA THR A 50 5.04 -14.68 -16.00
C THR A 50 4.41 -13.43 -15.40
N ALA A 51 3.87 -13.53 -14.19
CA ALA A 51 3.26 -12.39 -13.50
C ALA A 51 3.82 -12.18 -12.09
N VAL A 52 3.96 -10.92 -11.71
CA VAL A 52 4.07 -10.47 -10.32
C VAL A 52 2.82 -9.69 -9.95
N VAL A 53 2.27 -9.97 -8.76
CA VAL A 53 1.03 -9.37 -8.28
C VAL A 53 1.27 -8.66 -6.95
N SER A 54 0.86 -7.41 -6.82
CA SER A 54 0.75 -6.75 -5.51
C SER A 54 -0.68 -6.84 -4.97
N MET A 55 -0.80 -7.19 -3.71
CA MET A 55 -2.05 -7.25 -2.94
C MET A 55 -1.83 -6.56 -1.61
N GLY A 56 -2.88 -5.96 -1.03
CA GLY A 56 -2.78 -5.26 0.23
C GLY A 56 -3.43 -3.88 0.25
N ASP A 57 -2.85 -3.01 1.06
CA ASP A 57 -3.36 -1.67 1.35
C ASP A 57 -2.70 -0.55 0.53
N SER A 58 -2.80 0.69 1.01
CA SER A 58 -2.32 1.92 0.37
C SER A 58 -0.80 1.97 0.19
N TYR A 59 -0.02 1.37 1.10
CA TYR A 59 1.44 1.41 1.02
C TYR A 59 1.96 0.67 -0.22
N ILE A 60 1.32 -0.44 -0.57
CA ILE A 60 1.65 -1.25 -1.74
C ILE A 60 0.77 -0.95 -2.97
N SER A 61 -0.40 -0.31 -2.80
CA SER A 61 -1.16 0.23 -3.94
C SER A 61 -0.38 1.34 -4.65
N GLY A 62 0.46 2.07 -3.91
CA GLY A 62 1.21 3.19 -4.44
C GLY A 62 0.59 4.55 -4.14
N GLU A 63 -0.29 4.63 -3.14
CA GLU A 63 -0.81 5.91 -2.64
C GLU A 63 0.36 6.85 -2.29
N GLY A 64 0.21 8.14 -2.60
CA GLY A 64 1.30 9.13 -2.47
C GLY A 64 2.28 9.15 -3.65
N GLY A 65 2.26 8.14 -4.54
CA GLY A 65 3.09 8.05 -5.75
C GLY A 65 2.94 9.23 -6.71
N ARG A 66 1.90 10.06 -6.54
CA ARG A 66 1.70 11.34 -7.24
C ARG A 66 2.82 12.37 -7.00
N TRP A 67 3.52 12.28 -5.87
CA TRP A 67 4.38 13.37 -5.40
C TRP A 67 5.88 13.08 -5.58
N LYS A 68 6.61 13.98 -6.24
CA LYS A 68 8.07 13.97 -6.36
C LYS A 68 8.72 14.84 -5.27
N GLY A 69 8.61 14.41 -4.02
CA GLY A 69 9.00 15.22 -2.85
C GLY A 69 7.90 16.19 -2.41
N ASN A 70 8.23 17.04 -1.44
CA ASN A 70 7.29 17.99 -0.81
C ASN A 70 7.74 19.43 -1.09
N SER A 71 6.80 20.32 -1.43
CA SER A 71 7.06 21.74 -1.73
C SER A 71 6.11 22.64 -0.95
N LEU A 72 6.59 23.78 -0.46
CA LEU A 72 5.73 24.82 0.14
C LEU A 72 4.89 25.56 -0.92
N THR A 73 5.22 25.42 -2.21
CA THR A 73 4.46 26.05 -3.29
C THR A 73 3.18 25.26 -3.53
N ASN A 74 2.03 25.90 -3.29
CA ASN A 74 0.70 25.30 -3.48
C ASN A 74 0.06 25.61 -4.84
N SER A 75 0.75 26.36 -5.70
CA SER A 75 0.27 26.77 -7.02
C SER A 75 0.99 26.04 -8.16
N ALA A 76 0.41 26.10 -9.37
CA ALA A 76 0.96 25.51 -10.58
C ALA A 76 1.38 24.03 -10.39
N ASN A 77 2.53 23.62 -10.91
CA ASN A 77 3.04 22.26 -10.74
C ASN A 77 3.68 21.99 -9.36
N ARG A 78 3.48 22.89 -8.39
CA ARG A 78 4.02 22.80 -7.03
C ARG A 78 5.54 22.64 -7.01
N THR A 79 6.20 23.43 -7.85
CA THR A 79 7.66 23.36 -8.09
C THR A 79 8.11 22.01 -8.67
N GLY A 80 7.26 21.39 -9.48
CA GLY A 80 7.52 20.12 -10.15
C GLY A 80 7.29 18.88 -9.30
N THR A 81 6.72 19.03 -8.09
CA THR A 81 6.41 17.87 -7.23
C THR A 81 5.15 17.13 -7.67
N ASP A 82 4.16 17.83 -8.23
CA ASP A 82 2.87 17.23 -8.55
C ASP A 82 2.84 16.61 -9.95
N ARG A 83 2.92 15.27 -10.01
CA ARG A 83 2.86 14.51 -11.27
C ARG A 83 1.48 14.54 -11.94
N ALA A 84 0.43 14.94 -11.22
CA ALA A 84 -0.91 15.10 -11.77
C ALA A 84 -1.10 16.45 -12.46
N TRP A 85 -0.18 17.40 -12.35
CA TRP A 85 -0.34 18.72 -12.96
C TRP A 85 -0.51 18.64 -14.49
N VAL A 86 -1.44 19.46 -15.02
CA VAL A 86 -1.70 19.57 -16.46
C VAL A 86 -1.24 20.94 -16.96
N SER A 87 -1.87 22.00 -16.47
CA SER A 87 -1.55 23.40 -16.80
C SER A 87 -2.26 24.32 -15.81
N GLY A 88 -1.74 25.53 -15.58
CA GLY A 88 -2.35 26.50 -14.67
C GLY A 88 -2.63 25.90 -13.29
N SER A 89 -3.91 25.89 -12.88
CA SER A 89 -4.39 25.26 -11.64
C SER A 89 -5.11 23.93 -11.86
N SER A 90 -4.96 23.33 -13.04
CA SER A 90 -5.60 22.06 -13.42
C SER A 90 -4.70 20.86 -13.08
N TYR A 91 -5.32 19.83 -12.50
CA TYR A 91 -4.67 18.58 -12.10
C TYR A 91 -5.53 17.40 -12.54
N ASP A 92 -4.88 16.36 -13.04
CA ASP A 92 -5.48 15.09 -13.42
C ASP A 92 -4.77 13.93 -12.71
N PRO A 93 -5.29 13.51 -11.54
CA PRO A 93 -4.74 12.37 -10.80
C PRO A 93 -4.79 11.04 -11.56
N ALA A 94 -5.60 10.91 -12.62
CA ALA A 94 -5.63 9.70 -13.46
C ALA A 94 -4.33 9.49 -14.22
N LYS A 95 -3.50 10.52 -14.43
CA LYS A 95 -2.13 10.38 -14.95
C LYS A 95 -1.23 9.50 -14.07
N VAL A 96 -1.53 9.42 -12.78
CA VAL A 96 -0.73 8.68 -11.79
C VAL A 96 -1.44 7.39 -11.40
N TYR A 97 -2.73 7.48 -11.09
CA TYR A 97 -3.50 6.38 -10.51
C TYR A 97 -4.40 5.67 -11.54
N GLY A 98 -4.39 6.10 -12.79
CA GLY A 98 -5.27 5.59 -13.84
C GLY A 98 -6.75 5.71 -13.47
N THR A 99 -7.51 4.67 -13.78
CA THR A 99 -8.94 4.57 -13.46
C THR A 99 -9.23 4.51 -11.96
N THR A 100 -8.21 4.39 -11.11
CA THR A 100 -8.37 4.24 -9.64
C THR A 100 -8.11 5.54 -8.87
N ALA A 101 -8.02 6.68 -9.56
CA ALA A 101 -7.64 7.98 -9.01
C ALA A 101 -8.60 8.59 -7.96
N GLY A 102 -9.81 8.04 -7.81
CA GLY A 102 -10.74 8.35 -6.72
C GLY A 102 -11.09 7.14 -5.86
N GLY A 103 -10.28 6.08 -5.92
CA GLY A 103 -10.57 4.79 -5.33
C GLY A 103 -9.33 4.17 -4.70
N CYS A 104 -8.82 3.12 -5.34
CA CYS A 104 -7.72 2.31 -4.80
C CYS A 104 -6.34 2.96 -4.89
N HIS A 105 -6.17 4.09 -5.59
CA HIS A 105 -4.90 4.80 -5.78
C HIS A 105 -3.75 3.86 -6.16
N ARG A 106 -3.95 3.11 -7.25
CA ARG A 106 -2.95 2.23 -7.83
C ARG A 106 -1.99 3.03 -8.70
N SER A 107 -0.87 3.47 -8.11
CA SER A 107 0.08 4.31 -8.84
C SER A 107 0.82 3.53 -9.93
N ASP A 108 1.07 4.20 -11.05
CA ASP A 108 2.01 3.79 -12.09
C ASP A 108 3.46 3.60 -11.59
N SER A 109 3.79 4.12 -10.41
CA SER A 109 5.09 3.99 -9.75
C SER A 109 5.11 2.99 -8.59
N ALA A 110 3.95 2.41 -8.25
CA ALA A 110 3.81 1.43 -7.18
C ALA A 110 4.88 0.34 -7.26
N GLU A 111 5.27 -0.21 -6.12
CA GLU A 111 6.37 -1.18 -5.99
C GLU A 111 6.43 -2.21 -7.13
N VAL A 112 5.32 -2.90 -7.41
CA VAL A 112 5.28 -3.96 -8.43
C VAL A 112 5.51 -3.43 -9.85
N LYS A 113 5.15 -2.17 -10.12
CA LYS A 113 5.35 -1.51 -11.43
C LYS A 113 6.78 -0.99 -11.59
N SER A 114 7.46 -0.66 -10.49
CA SER A 114 8.81 -0.11 -10.48
C SER A 114 9.92 -1.13 -10.19
N ALA A 115 9.58 -2.36 -9.80
CA ALA A 115 10.53 -3.44 -9.55
C ALA A 115 11.31 -3.92 -10.79
N GLY A 116 10.99 -3.43 -11.99
CA GLY A 116 11.65 -3.80 -13.24
C GLY A 116 11.19 -5.17 -13.74
N ALA A 117 12.02 -5.81 -14.58
CA ALA A 117 11.67 -7.04 -15.30
C ALA A 117 11.78 -8.30 -14.43
N ILE A 118 11.12 -8.33 -13.27
CA ILE A 118 11.01 -9.54 -12.43
C ILE A 118 9.95 -10.54 -12.93
N ALA A 119 9.06 -10.08 -13.82
CA ALA A 119 8.10 -10.88 -14.57
C ALA A 119 7.67 -10.11 -15.84
N ASP A 120 7.01 -10.80 -16.78
CA ASP A 120 6.50 -10.20 -18.02
C ASP A 120 5.33 -9.24 -17.76
N VAL A 121 4.51 -9.53 -16.75
CA VAL A 121 3.33 -8.76 -16.39
C VAL A 121 3.38 -8.36 -14.91
N ALA A 122 3.15 -7.08 -14.64
CA ALA A 122 2.96 -6.57 -13.29
C ALA A 122 1.47 -6.25 -13.08
N VAL A 123 0.84 -6.84 -12.07
CA VAL A 123 -0.56 -6.61 -11.71
C VAL A 123 -0.62 -5.98 -10.32
N ASN A 124 -1.42 -4.94 -10.16
CA ASN A 124 -1.66 -4.32 -8.86
C ASN A 124 -3.13 -4.49 -8.50
N LEU A 125 -3.41 -5.33 -7.50
CA LEU A 125 -4.76 -5.57 -6.95
C LEU A 125 -4.95 -4.85 -5.61
N ALA A 126 -3.87 -4.34 -5.01
CA ALA A 126 -3.91 -3.62 -3.75
C ALA A 126 -4.80 -2.39 -3.83
N CYS A 127 -5.34 -1.97 -2.70
CA CYS A 127 -6.30 -0.88 -2.64
C CYS A 127 -6.08 -0.02 -1.41
N SER A 128 -5.90 1.29 -1.62
CA SER A 128 -5.81 2.26 -0.53
C SER A 128 -7.00 2.15 0.42
N GLY A 129 -6.71 2.06 1.73
CA GLY A 129 -7.70 1.90 2.80
C GLY A 129 -8.17 0.45 3.05
N ALA A 130 -7.64 -0.54 2.32
CA ALA A 130 -8.00 -1.94 2.54
C ALA A 130 -7.53 -2.45 3.90
N VAL A 131 -8.38 -3.22 4.56
CA VAL A 131 -8.05 -4.05 5.73
C VAL A 131 -7.90 -5.52 5.30
N SER A 132 -7.41 -6.39 6.20
CA SER A 132 -7.20 -7.82 5.91
C SER A 132 -8.44 -8.53 5.34
N GLN A 133 -9.64 -8.17 5.79
CA GLN A 133 -10.91 -8.70 5.27
C GLN A 133 -11.15 -8.41 3.78
N ASN A 134 -10.56 -7.35 3.23
CA ASN A 134 -10.67 -7.05 1.81
C ASN A 134 -9.74 -7.92 0.96
N VAL A 135 -8.81 -8.65 1.58
CA VAL A 135 -7.93 -9.61 0.92
C VAL A 135 -8.58 -11.00 0.84
N PHE A 136 -9.35 -11.43 1.84
CA PHE A 136 -9.91 -12.79 1.88
C PHE A 136 -10.83 -13.08 0.69
N ARG A 137 -11.02 -14.35 0.30
CA ARG A 137 -12.06 -14.68 -0.69
C ARG A 137 -13.45 -14.37 -0.11
N ALA A 138 -14.37 -13.90 -0.94
CA ALA A 138 -15.76 -13.65 -0.52
C ALA A 138 -16.40 -14.90 0.11
N SER A 139 -16.10 -16.07 -0.43
CA SER A 139 -16.58 -17.37 0.07
C SER A 139 -16.07 -17.74 1.47
N ASN A 140 -15.05 -17.03 1.99
CA ASN A 140 -14.51 -17.24 3.34
C ASN A 140 -14.43 -15.94 4.16
N GLY A 141 -15.47 -15.11 4.05
CA GLY A 141 -15.64 -13.90 4.85
C GLY A 141 -14.88 -12.67 4.31
N GLY A 142 -14.47 -12.70 3.04
CA GLY A 142 -13.96 -11.53 2.34
C GLY A 142 -15.04 -10.51 2.03
N VAL A 143 -14.67 -9.24 2.06
CA VAL A 143 -15.59 -8.11 1.86
C VAL A 143 -15.11 -7.27 0.69
N SER A 144 -16.02 -7.00 -0.26
CA SER A 144 -15.77 -6.08 -1.37
C SER A 144 -15.43 -4.69 -0.87
N TYR A 145 -14.63 -3.96 -1.63
CA TYR A 145 -14.14 -2.66 -1.20
C TYR A 145 -14.05 -1.69 -2.37
N LYS A 146 -14.53 -0.46 -2.17
CA LYS A 146 -14.55 0.60 -3.20
C LYS A 146 -15.12 0.15 -4.55
N GLY A 147 -16.14 -0.72 -4.52
CA GLY A 147 -16.82 -1.24 -5.72
C GLY A 147 -16.12 -2.42 -6.39
N GLU A 148 -15.02 -2.92 -5.83
CA GLU A 148 -14.28 -4.06 -6.35
C GLU A 148 -14.48 -5.32 -5.49
N ALA A 149 -14.39 -6.50 -6.13
CA ALA A 149 -14.40 -7.78 -5.42
C ALA A 149 -13.21 -7.89 -4.46
N PRO A 150 -13.27 -8.77 -3.44
CA PRO A 150 -12.11 -9.01 -2.59
C PRO A 150 -10.87 -9.40 -3.40
N GLN A 151 -9.69 -9.00 -2.93
CA GLN A 151 -8.47 -9.10 -3.75
C GLN A 151 -8.08 -10.55 -4.07
N ALA A 152 -8.37 -11.51 -3.19
CA ALA A 152 -8.21 -12.93 -3.49
C ALA A 152 -9.10 -13.40 -4.65
N ASP A 153 -10.34 -12.91 -4.75
CA ASP A 153 -11.21 -13.27 -5.87
C ASP A 153 -10.73 -12.63 -7.19
N GLN A 154 -10.16 -11.42 -7.12
CA GLN A 154 -9.48 -10.81 -8.27
C GLN A 154 -8.22 -11.59 -8.67
N LEU A 155 -7.44 -12.08 -7.70
CA LEU A 155 -6.25 -12.92 -7.94
C LEU A 155 -6.61 -14.20 -8.70
N ALA A 156 -7.78 -14.79 -8.47
CA ALA A 156 -8.21 -15.99 -9.18
C ALA A 156 -8.24 -15.76 -10.71
N ALA A 157 -8.72 -14.60 -11.16
CA ALA A 157 -8.75 -14.24 -12.58
C ALA A 157 -7.34 -14.01 -13.16
N VAL A 158 -6.44 -13.41 -12.36
CA VAL A 158 -5.03 -13.24 -12.75
C VAL A 158 -4.33 -14.59 -12.87
N ALA A 159 -4.53 -15.47 -11.89
CA ALA A 159 -3.93 -16.80 -11.85
C ALA A 159 -4.40 -17.69 -13.01
N ALA A 160 -5.66 -17.56 -13.43
CA ALA A 160 -6.23 -18.29 -14.57
C ALA A 160 -5.77 -17.79 -15.96
N SER A 161 -4.97 -16.73 -16.02
CA SER A 161 -4.54 -16.10 -17.28
C SER A 161 -3.03 -15.83 -17.35
N ASN A 162 -2.28 -16.19 -16.32
CA ASN A 162 -0.85 -15.92 -16.22
C ASN A 162 -0.14 -17.11 -15.57
N ASN A 163 1.19 -17.09 -15.56
CA ASN A 163 2.06 -17.93 -14.76
C ASN A 163 2.59 -17.10 -13.58
N VAL A 164 1.78 -16.93 -12.54
CA VAL A 164 2.11 -16.10 -11.38
C VAL A 164 3.35 -16.65 -10.67
N LYS A 165 4.38 -15.83 -10.49
CA LYS A 165 5.65 -16.19 -9.85
C LYS A 165 5.83 -15.56 -8.48
N VAL A 166 5.31 -14.34 -8.30
CA VAL A 166 5.49 -13.57 -7.06
C VAL A 166 4.17 -12.90 -6.70
N ILE A 167 3.80 -12.99 -5.43
CA ILE A 167 2.70 -12.22 -4.84
C ILE A 167 3.28 -11.42 -3.69
N ALA A 168 3.38 -10.10 -3.84
CA ALA A 168 3.78 -9.19 -2.77
C ALA A 168 2.54 -8.78 -1.96
N LEU A 169 2.61 -8.89 -0.63
CA LEU A 169 1.53 -8.58 0.29
C LEU A 169 1.98 -7.60 1.37
N SER A 170 1.28 -6.47 1.49
CA SER A 170 1.39 -5.53 2.60
C SER A 170 0.00 -5.21 3.14
N ILE A 171 -0.34 -5.70 4.33
CA ILE A 171 -1.68 -5.54 4.91
C ILE A 171 -1.60 -5.55 6.45
N GLY A 172 -2.57 -4.94 7.12
CA GLY A 172 -2.70 -4.90 8.57
C GLY A 172 -2.55 -3.51 9.19
N GLY A 173 -1.93 -2.56 8.48
CA GLY A 173 -1.79 -1.19 8.97
C GLY A 173 -3.15 -0.51 9.23
N ASN A 174 -4.11 -0.71 8.32
CA ASN A 174 -5.47 -0.20 8.50
C ASN A 174 -6.26 -0.96 9.57
N ASP A 175 -6.06 -2.28 9.69
CA ASP A 175 -6.67 -3.08 10.77
C ASP A 175 -6.20 -2.61 12.17
N LEU A 176 -4.94 -2.16 12.27
CA LEU A 176 -4.38 -1.60 13.50
C LEU A 176 -4.94 -0.19 13.81
N GLY A 177 -5.40 0.53 12.80
CA GLY A 177 -5.79 1.94 12.90
C GLY A 177 -4.59 2.89 12.82
N PHE A 178 -3.56 2.56 12.02
CA PHE A 178 -2.34 3.36 11.93
C PHE A 178 -2.57 4.82 11.50
N ALA A 179 -3.58 5.08 10.67
CA ALA A 179 -3.98 6.43 10.29
C ALA A 179 -4.52 7.24 11.48
N ASP A 180 -5.26 6.60 12.39
CA ASP A 180 -5.77 7.23 13.61
C ASP A 180 -4.61 7.54 14.57
N ILE A 181 -3.65 6.61 14.72
CA ILE A 181 -2.42 6.83 15.51
C ILE A 181 -1.67 8.08 15.01
N ILE A 182 -1.45 8.18 13.69
CA ILE A 182 -0.82 9.36 13.08
C ILE A 182 -1.61 10.64 13.39
N THR A 183 -2.93 10.57 13.23
CA THR A 183 -3.83 11.72 13.40
C THR A 183 -3.81 12.21 14.84
N ASP A 184 -3.95 11.31 15.82
CA ASP A 184 -3.95 11.63 17.23
C ASP A 184 -2.63 12.26 17.64
N CYS A 185 -1.49 11.68 17.26
CA CYS A 185 -0.17 12.25 17.54
C CYS A 185 0.03 13.64 16.91
N ALA A 186 -0.47 13.84 15.69
CA ALA A 186 -0.40 15.14 15.03
C ALA A 186 -1.28 16.21 15.72
N LEU A 187 -2.47 15.81 16.20
CA LEU A 187 -3.37 16.69 16.94
C LEU A 187 -2.83 17.02 18.34
N ASP A 188 -2.21 16.07 19.01
CA ASP A 188 -1.56 16.25 20.31
C ASP A 188 -0.43 17.28 20.26
N PHE A 189 0.38 17.23 19.20
CA PHE A 189 1.34 18.30 18.91
C PHE A 189 0.64 19.63 18.63
N ALA A 190 -0.39 19.62 17.78
CA ALA A 190 -0.99 20.85 17.26
C ALA A 190 -1.86 21.63 18.27
N LEU A 191 -2.53 20.93 19.18
CA LEU A 191 -3.61 21.49 20.00
C LEU A 191 -3.37 21.36 21.51
N TRP A 192 -2.72 20.27 21.93
CA TRP A 192 -2.73 19.86 23.34
C TRP A 192 -1.36 19.99 24.02
N ASN A 193 -0.29 20.17 23.25
CA ASN A 193 1.08 20.23 23.74
C ASN A 193 1.42 19.00 24.63
N SER A 194 0.89 17.84 24.25
CA SER A 194 1.04 16.54 24.90
C SER A 194 1.70 15.52 23.98
N TYR A 195 2.21 14.43 24.56
CA TYR A 195 2.73 13.29 23.82
C TYR A 195 1.62 12.25 23.64
N CYS A 196 1.64 11.50 22.54
CA CYS A 196 0.65 10.45 22.26
C CYS A 196 1.16 9.03 22.57
N TYR A 197 2.48 8.83 22.68
CA TYR A 197 3.10 7.50 22.54
C TYR A 197 2.59 6.45 23.53
N ASP A 198 2.26 6.82 24.77
CA ASP A 198 1.84 5.91 25.83
C ASP A 198 0.40 5.41 25.61
N ASP A 199 -0.54 6.32 25.39
CA ASP A 199 -1.93 5.98 25.08
C ASP A 199 -2.02 5.14 23.80
N GLN A 200 -1.24 5.51 22.77
CA GLN A 200 -1.23 4.80 21.50
C GLN A 200 -0.58 3.41 21.61
N GLN A 201 0.48 3.24 22.42
CA GLN A 201 1.09 1.93 22.65
C GLN A 201 0.11 0.94 23.29
N GLU A 202 -0.69 1.37 24.28
CA GLU A 202 -1.72 0.49 24.87
C GLU A 202 -2.77 0.08 23.83
N GLY A 203 -3.17 1.01 22.96
CA GLY A 203 -4.06 0.72 21.83
C GLY A 203 -3.48 -0.31 20.87
N VAL A 204 -2.21 -0.18 20.53
CA VAL A 204 -1.48 -1.11 19.66
C VAL A 204 -1.41 -2.49 20.28
N ASP A 205 -0.98 -2.61 21.54
CA ASP A 205 -0.80 -3.89 22.22
C ASP A 205 -2.11 -4.68 22.32
N ARG A 206 -3.25 -3.99 22.52
CA ARG A 206 -4.57 -4.62 22.54
C ARG A 206 -5.02 -5.16 21.18
N LYS A 207 -4.62 -4.53 20.07
CA LYS A 207 -5.10 -4.85 18.73
C LYS A 207 -4.18 -5.79 17.95
N ILE A 208 -2.86 -5.71 18.19
CA ILE A 208 -1.85 -6.26 17.28
C ILE A 208 -1.98 -7.77 17.08
N ASP A 209 -2.41 -8.53 18.08
CA ASP A 209 -2.63 -9.98 17.98
C ASP A 209 -3.76 -10.31 16.97
N GLY A 210 -4.88 -9.58 17.05
CA GLY A 210 -6.01 -9.74 16.12
C GLY A 210 -5.63 -9.31 14.70
N VAL A 211 -4.85 -8.23 14.56
CA VAL A 211 -4.31 -7.78 13.27
C VAL A 211 -3.46 -8.89 12.65
N MET A 212 -2.53 -9.49 13.40
CA MET A 212 -1.67 -10.56 12.88
C MET A 212 -2.44 -11.83 12.51
N ALA A 213 -3.54 -12.13 13.20
CA ALA A 213 -4.45 -13.20 12.78
C ALA A 213 -5.08 -12.90 11.41
N GLY A 214 -5.48 -11.64 11.18
CA GLY A 214 -5.95 -11.16 9.87
C GLY A 214 -4.89 -11.30 8.78
N VAL A 215 -3.66 -10.82 9.03
CA VAL A 215 -2.53 -10.95 8.09
C VAL A 215 -2.24 -12.43 7.77
N GLY A 216 -2.22 -13.29 8.79
CA GLY A 216 -2.03 -14.73 8.62
C GLY A 216 -3.13 -15.37 7.77
N LYS A 217 -4.40 -14.99 8.00
CA LYS A 217 -5.52 -15.45 7.19
C LYS A 217 -5.43 -14.95 5.74
N SER A 218 -4.93 -13.74 5.50
CA SER A 218 -4.71 -13.22 4.13
C SER A 218 -3.76 -14.13 3.34
N VAL A 219 -2.68 -14.61 3.98
CA VAL A 219 -1.75 -15.58 3.36
C VAL A 219 -2.44 -16.91 3.05
N ASP A 220 -3.26 -17.43 3.97
CA ASP A 220 -4.01 -18.67 3.76
C ASP A 220 -5.00 -18.55 2.60
N GLU A 221 -5.69 -17.41 2.49
CA GLU A 221 -6.67 -17.16 1.44
C GLU A 221 -6.02 -17.00 0.06
N ILE A 222 -4.86 -16.34 -0.02
CA ILE A 222 -4.05 -16.31 -1.25
C ILE A 222 -3.68 -17.74 -1.67
N ARG A 223 -3.17 -18.55 -0.74
CA ARG A 223 -2.83 -19.96 -1.05
C ARG A 223 -4.03 -20.75 -1.55
N ALA A 224 -5.18 -20.57 -0.91
CA ALA A 224 -6.38 -21.28 -1.29
C ALA A 224 -6.90 -20.89 -2.69
N VAL A 225 -6.82 -19.61 -3.07
CA VAL A 225 -7.07 -19.17 -4.46
C VAL A 225 -6.10 -19.82 -5.43
N MET A 226 -4.80 -19.73 -5.14
CA MET A 226 -3.76 -20.22 -6.04
C MET A 226 -3.87 -21.73 -6.26
N ARG A 227 -4.12 -22.51 -5.20
CA ARG A 227 -4.41 -23.95 -5.30
C ARG A 227 -5.67 -24.23 -6.11
N GLY A 228 -6.73 -23.44 -5.92
CA GLY A 228 -7.95 -23.52 -6.72
C GLY A 228 -7.70 -23.25 -8.22
N ALA A 229 -6.72 -22.42 -8.54
CA ALA A 229 -6.25 -22.15 -9.90
C ALA A 229 -5.19 -23.14 -10.41
N GLY A 230 -4.92 -24.23 -9.67
CA GLY A 230 -3.99 -25.30 -10.08
C GLY A 230 -2.52 -25.06 -9.72
N TYR A 231 -2.18 -23.99 -9.00
CA TYR A 231 -0.81 -23.74 -8.54
C TYR A 231 -0.46 -24.60 -7.34
N THR A 232 0.74 -25.18 -7.34
CA THR A 232 1.35 -25.70 -6.12
C THR A 232 1.97 -24.57 -5.31
N ASP A 233 2.05 -24.70 -3.99
CA ASP A 233 2.65 -23.67 -3.13
C ASP A 233 4.12 -23.37 -3.46
N SER A 234 4.80 -24.26 -4.17
CA SER A 234 6.18 -24.10 -4.63
C SER A 234 6.32 -23.47 -6.02
N SER A 235 5.23 -23.31 -6.79
CA SER A 235 5.29 -22.74 -8.15
C SER A 235 5.31 -21.20 -8.19
N TYR A 236 4.97 -20.58 -7.06
CA TYR A 236 5.02 -19.14 -6.80
C TYR A 236 5.57 -18.89 -5.40
N ARG A 237 5.93 -17.65 -5.10
CA ARG A 237 6.29 -17.22 -3.74
C ARG A 237 5.39 -16.09 -3.28
N ILE A 238 5.12 -16.03 -1.98
CA ILE A 238 4.51 -14.87 -1.33
C ILE A 238 5.64 -14.10 -0.63
N VAL A 239 5.73 -12.79 -0.90
CA VAL A 239 6.61 -11.85 -0.20
C VAL A 239 5.74 -11.01 0.73
N LEU A 240 5.75 -11.35 2.02
CA LEU A 240 5.03 -10.61 3.05
C LEU A 240 5.92 -9.47 3.56
N GLN A 241 5.43 -8.24 3.45
CA GLN A 241 6.20 -7.03 3.69
C GLN A 241 5.82 -6.34 4.99
N SER A 242 6.80 -5.78 5.69
CA SER A 242 6.55 -4.77 6.73
C SER A 242 6.36 -3.39 6.10
N TYR A 243 6.07 -2.39 6.94
CA TYR A 243 5.92 -1.01 6.51
C TYR A 243 7.22 -0.23 6.72
N PRO A 244 7.57 0.71 5.83
CA PRO A 244 8.57 1.70 6.15
C PRO A 244 8.03 2.65 7.19
N SER A 245 8.91 3.21 8.01
CA SER A 245 8.48 4.32 8.84
C SER A 245 8.60 5.65 8.06
N PRO A 246 7.64 6.59 8.15
CA PRO A 246 7.62 7.82 7.34
C PRO A 246 8.22 9.09 8.00
N ILE A 247 8.49 9.08 9.31
CA ILE A 247 9.04 10.21 10.11
C ILE A 247 10.38 9.90 10.81
N PRO A 248 11.41 10.74 10.77
CA PRO A 248 12.71 10.38 11.35
C PRO A 248 12.66 10.33 12.88
N ARG A 249 13.73 9.86 13.55
CA ARG A 249 13.87 10.08 15.00
C ARG A 249 13.86 11.57 15.33
N GLY A 250 13.56 11.94 16.57
CA GLY A 250 13.56 13.32 17.02
C GLY A 250 14.90 14.03 16.77
N ALA A 251 16.01 13.33 17.03
CA ALA A 251 17.37 13.84 16.78
C ALA A 251 17.71 14.02 15.29
N GLU A 252 16.98 13.34 14.41
CA GLU A 252 17.16 13.33 12.95
C GLU A 252 16.19 14.28 12.23
N ASN A 253 15.27 14.92 12.97
CA ASN A 253 14.30 15.87 12.43
C ASN A 253 14.96 17.23 12.17
N ARG A 254 14.75 17.78 10.96
CA ARG A 254 15.26 19.06 10.47
C ARG A 254 14.74 20.23 11.28
N TYR A 255 13.52 20.11 11.82
CA TYR A 255 12.82 21.16 12.54
C TYR A 255 12.83 20.88 14.04
N THR A 256 13.03 21.93 14.83
CA THR A 256 12.92 21.83 16.29
C THR A 256 11.47 21.53 16.69
N GLN A 257 11.28 20.97 17.89
CA GLN A 257 9.95 20.85 18.52
C GLN A 257 9.60 22.08 19.38
N SER A 258 10.52 23.03 19.53
CA SER A 258 10.35 24.23 20.37
C SER A 258 9.61 25.37 19.68
N ASP A 259 9.17 25.17 18.44
CA ASP A 259 8.38 26.11 17.66
C ASP A 259 7.42 25.36 16.72
N TRP A 260 6.68 26.11 15.90
CA TRP A 260 5.67 25.58 15.00
C TRP A 260 6.19 25.14 13.62
N SER A 261 7.52 25.09 13.40
CA SER A 261 8.09 24.78 12.08
C SER A 261 7.76 23.36 11.61
N ARG A 262 7.63 22.39 12.53
CA ARG A 262 7.15 21.02 12.24
C ARG A 262 5.75 20.99 11.64
N LEU A 263 4.85 21.85 12.12
CA LEU A 263 3.49 21.97 11.62
C LEU A 263 3.42 22.83 10.35
N ASN A 264 3.90 24.08 10.43
CA ASN A 264 3.66 25.11 9.42
C ASN A 264 4.56 25.01 8.19
N THR A 265 5.65 24.25 8.26
CA THR A 265 6.64 24.15 7.18
C THR A 265 7.00 22.71 6.86
N GLY A 266 7.15 21.87 7.88
CA GLY A 266 7.59 20.49 7.71
C GLY A 266 6.49 19.52 7.31
N GLY A 267 5.24 19.74 7.75
CA GLY A 267 4.18 18.75 7.65
C GLY A 267 4.50 17.46 8.42
N CYS A 268 5.16 17.60 9.57
CA CYS A 268 5.55 16.53 10.49
C CYS A 268 5.34 16.93 11.97
N PRO A 269 4.12 17.36 12.37
CA PRO A 269 3.82 17.84 13.72
C PRO A 269 3.86 16.70 14.75
N PHE A 270 5.05 16.21 15.08
CA PHE A 270 5.26 15.15 16.06
C PHE A 270 6.30 15.60 17.06
N TRP A 271 6.13 15.25 18.34
CA TRP A 271 7.17 15.45 19.33
C TRP A 271 8.35 14.51 19.09
N ASN A 272 9.52 14.85 19.61
CA ASN A 272 10.70 13.99 19.56
C ASN A 272 10.40 12.62 20.16
N ARG A 273 9.76 12.58 21.32
CA ARG A 273 9.45 11.33 22.01
C ARG A 273 8.49 10.45 21.21
N ASP A 274 7.48 11.04 20.57
CA ASP A 274 6.55 10.30 19.71
C ASP A 274 7.25 9.80 18.45
N SER A 275 8.14 10.61 17.88
CA SER A 275 8.96 10.23 16.71
C SER A 275 9.92 9.08 17.05
N ASP A 276 10.59 9.15 18.20
CA ASP A 276 11.50 8.11 18.68
C ASP A 276 10.73 6.82 18.97
N TRP A 277 9.57 6.91 19.63
CA TRP A 277 8.68 5.76 19.83
C TRP A 277 8.23 5.13 18.51
N ALA A 278 7.80 5.95 17.54
CA ALA A 278 7.37 5.46 16.24
C ALA A 278 8.50 4.70 15.52
N ARG A 279 9.75 5.20 15.60
CA ARG A 279 10.91 4.58 14.93
C ARG A 279 11.53 3.41 15.64
N ASP A 280 11.65 3.49 16.95
CA ASP A 280 12.45 2.53 17.70
C ASP A 280 11.59 1.48 18.41
N SER A 281 10.28 1.73 18.54
CA SER A 281 9.34 0.80 19.20
C SER A 281 8.22 0.33 18.27
N LEU A 282 7.34 1.24 17.81
CA LEU A 282 6.11 0.85 17.11
C LEU A 282 6.38 0.12 15.79
N VAL A 283 7.14 0.73 14.88
CA VAL A 283 7.40 0.11 13.57
C VAL A 283 8.22 -1.18 13.71
N PRO A 284 9.25 -1.24 14.57
CA PRO A 284 9.92 -2.50 14.89
C PRO A 284 8.99 -3.58 15.46
N GLN A 285 8.05 -3.22 16.34
CA GLN A 285 7.05 -4.15 16.89
C GLN A 285 6.21 -4.72 15.74
N ILE A 286 5.58 -3.87 14.92
CA ILE A 286 4.75 -4.31 13.78
C ILE A 286 5.54 -5.22 12.83
N ALA A 287 6.74 -4.80 12.42
CA ALA A 287 7.57 -5.55 11.51
C ALA A 287 7.98 -6.92 12.09
N ASN A 288 8.32 -7.00 13.38
CA ASN A 288 8.64 -8.26 14.05
C ASN A 288 7.41 -9.18 14.18
N ARG A 289 6.22 -8.61 14.39
CA ARG A 289 4.98 -9.39 14.42
C ARG A 289 4.63 -9.96 13.03
N ILE A 290 4.80 -9.19 11.96
CA ILE A 290 4.63 -9.65 10.58
C ILE A 290 5.69 -10.71 10.22
N LYS A 291 6.96 -10.53 10.64
CA LYS A 291 8.02 -11.53 10.51
C LYS A 291 7.62 -12.88 11.15
N GLY A 292 7.00 -12.83 12.34
CA GLY A 292 6.46 -14.01 13.01
C GLY A 292 5.37 -14.70 12.20
N VAL A 293 4.46 -13.94 11.58
CA VAL A 293 3.44 -14.48 10.67
C VAL A 293 4.10 -15.11 9.44
N ALA A 294 5.07 -14.44 8.82
CA ALA A 294 5.80 -14.96 7.67
C ALA A 294 6.46 -16.32 7.97
N ALA A 295 7.14 -16.42 9.12
CA ALA A 295 7.75 -17.65 9.59
C ALA A 295 6.72 -18.76 9.84
N ALA A 296 5.62 -18.46 10.55
CA ALA A 296 4.56 -19.41 10.84
C ALA A 296 3.85 -19.92 9.57
N LYS A 297 3.77 -19.07 8.54
CA LYS A 297 3.17 -19.43 7.25
C LYS A 297 4.19 -20.00 6.26
N GLY A 298 5.49 -19.94 6.53
CA GLY A 298 6.52 -20.37 5.57
C GLY A 298 6.48 -19.56 4.28
N VAL A 299 6.37 -18.23 4.39
CA VAL A 299 6.47 -17.28 3.27
C VAL A 299 7.67 -16.35 3.45
N GLN A 300 8.13 -15.73 2.38
CA GLN A 300 9.29 -14.84 2.43
C GLN A 300 8.91 -13.55 3.17
N PHE A 301 9.76 -13.09 4.10
CA PHE A 301 9.61 -11.79 4.75
C PHE A 301 10.55 -10.74 4.14
N LEU A 302 10.00 -9.57 3.79
CA LEU A 302 10.75 -8.39 3.39
C LEU A 302 10.51 -7.25 4.40
N ASP A 303 11.56 -6.89 5.13
CA ASP A 303 11.51 -5.83 6.12
C ASP A 303 11.83 -4.46 5.49
N LEU A 304 10.85 -3.56 5.47
CA LEU A 304 10.95 -2.22 4.89
C LEU A 304 11.17 -1.12 5.92
N ARG A 305 11.24 -1.44 7.23
CA ARG A 305 11.25 -0.43 8.31
C ARG A 305 12.28 0.68 8.13
N ASP A 306 13.46 0.32 7.63
CA ASP A 306 14.62 1.19 7.46
C ASP A 306 14.79 1.73 6.02
N MET A 307 13.91 1.37 5.09
CA MET A 307 14.11 1.70 3.67
C MET A 307 14.11 3.22 3.43
N LEU A 308 13.44 3.97 4.29
CA LEU A 308 13.32 5.44 4.23
C LEU A 308 14.31 6.18 5.14
N GLN A 309 15.28 5.50 5.79
CA GLN A 309 16.21 6.15 6.71
C GLN A 309 16.92 7.36 6.08
N GLY A 310 16.83 8.54 6.70
CA GLY A 310 17.36 9.81 6.18
C GLY A 310 16.57 10.41 5.01
N ARG A 311 15.44 9.80 4.62
CA ARG A 311 14.55 10.20 3.52
C ARG A 311 13.11 10.45 3.98
N GLU A 312 12.85 10.32 5.27
CA GLU A 312 11.57 10.59 5.90
C GLU A 312 11.12 12.04 5.75
N VAL A 313 9.85 12.30 6.04
CA VAL A 313 9.33 13.66 6.12
C VAL A 313 10.07 14.41 7.23
N CYS A 314 10.62 15.57 6.92
CA CYS A 314 11.47 16.35 7.82
C CYS A 314 12.83 15.74 8.17
N ALA A 315 13.31 14.69 7.51
CA ALA A 315 14.67 14.20 7.76
C ALA A 315 15.72 15.28 7.46
N LYS A 316 16.71 15.45 8.35
CA LYS A 316 17.86 16.38 8.18
C LYS A 316 18.64 16.11 6.88
N ALA A 317 18.72 14.84 6.47
CA ALA A 317 19.45 14.42 5.28
C ALA A 317 18.66 14.62 3.96
N SER A 318 17.40 15.03 4.05
CA SER A 318 16.57 15.39 2.90
C SER A 318 16.24 16.88 2.88
N LYS A 319 15.60 17.32 1.80
CA LYS A 319 15.22 18.71 1.54
C LYS A 319 13.81 18.80 0.96
N LEU A 320 13.11 19.90 1.27
CA LEU A 320 11.94 20.31 0.52
C LEU A 320 12.35 20.75 -0.89
N VAL A 321 11.44 20.55 -1.84
CA VAL A 321 11.58 20.99 -3.22
C VAL A 321 11.26 22.48 -3.31
N SER A 322 12.10 23.21 -4.03
CA SER A 322 11.97 24.64 -4.28
C SER A 322 12.60 25.00 -5.63
N THR A 323 12.51 26.25 -6.06
CA THR A 323 13.07 26.70 -7.34
C THR A 323 14.60 26.57 -7.38
N SER A 324 15.28 26.66 -6.24
CA SER A 324 16.72 26.46 -6.10
C SER A 324 17.12 25.04 -5.70
N THR A 325 16.16 24.21 -5.29
CA THR A 325 16.36 22.79 -4.93
C THR A 325 15.33 21.94 -5.68
N PRO A 326 15.61 21.56 -6.94
CA PRO A 326 14.66 20.78 -7.74
C PRO A 326 14.43 19.38 -7.14
N ALA A 327 13.29 18.79 -7.47
CA ALA A 327 12.94 17.44 -7.06
C ALA A 327 14.01 16.42 -7.52
N SER A 328 14.48 15.60 -6.59
CA SER A 328 15.54 14.62 -6.85
C SER A 328 15.45 13.45 -5.89
N ALA A 329 15.53 12.23 -6.42
CA ALA A 329 15.58 11.02 -5.60
C ALA A 329 16.76 11.02 -4.61
N LYS A 330 17.83 11.77 -4.90
CA LYS A 330 19.03 11.85 -4.05
C LYS A 330 18.93 12.82 -2.88
N THR A 331 17.97 13.74 -2.90
CA THR A 331 17.91 14.83 -1.90
C THR A 331 16.52 15.13 -1.39
N SER A 332 15.47 14.79 -2.13
CA SER A 332 14.09 14.99 -1.69
C SER A 332 13.69 13.97 -0.61
N GLU A 333 12.68 14.33 0.15
CA GLU A 333 11.97 13.39 1.02
C GLU A 333 11.25 12.34 0.16
N TRP A 334 11.18 11.09 0.65
CA TRP A 334 10.60 9.93 -0.03
C TRP A 334 9.23 9.53 0.53
N ALA A 335 8.75 10.23 1.56
CA ALA A 335 7.40 10.14 2.05
C ALA A 335 6.66 11.47 1.83
N ARG A 336 5.33 11.38 1.68
CA ARG A 336 4.47 12.56 1.57
C ARG A 336 4.25 13.14 2.97
N TRP A 337 4.42 14.46 3.12
CA TRP A 337 4.16 15.13 4.40
C TRP A 337 2.68 15.07 4.81
N ILE A 338 2.34 15.52 6.01
CA ILE A 338 0.94 15.77 6.38
C ILE A 338 0.48 17.06 5.73
N ASP A 339 -0.52 16.96 4.85
CA ASP A 339 -1.25 18.10 4.31
C ASP A 339 -2.64 18.16 4.94
N SER A 340 -2.70 18.70 6.16
CA SER A 340 -3.92 18.78 6.98
C SER A 340 -5.02 19.70 6.42
N SER A 341 -4.78 20.32 5.26
CA SER A 341 -5.68 21.30 4.65
C SER A 341 -6.03 20.97 3.19
N GLU A 342 -5.58 19.82 2.68
CA GLU A 342 -5.77 19.38 1.28
C GLU A 342 -5.33 20.45 0.25
N THR A 343 -4.36 21.29 0.62
CA THR A 343 -3.88 22.37 -0.26
C THR A 343 -3.07 21.83 -1.44
N GLN A 344 -2.54 20.62 -1.29
CA GLN A 344 -1.63 19.94 -2.18
C GLN A 344 -1.94 18.44 -2.22
N GLY A 345 -3.11 18.10 -2.75
CA GLY A 345 -3.53 16.71 -2.90
C GLY A 345 -4.57 16.31 -1.87
N LEU A 346 -4.85 15.01 -1.83
CA LEU A 346 -5.85 14.47 -0.93
C LEU A 346 -5.17 14.06 0.38
N ILE A 347 -5.83 14.26 1.52
CA ILE A 347 -5.19 14.05 2.83
C ILE A 347 -4.72 12.61 3.03
N GLN A 348 -5.39 11.62 2.43
CA GLN A 348 -5.00 10.22 2.50
C GLN A 348 -3.62 9.95 1.91
N GLU A 349 -3.11 10.78 0.99
CA GLU A 349 -1.76 10.60 0.45
C GLU A 349 -0.66 10.86 1.50
N SER A 350 -1.00 11.50 2.63
CA SER A 350 -0.07 11.83 3.71
C SER A 350 0.59 10.60 4.31
N MET A 351 1.86 10.74 4.71
CA MET A 351 2.70 9.70 5.34
C MET A 351 2.95 8.45 4.50
N HIS A 352 2.47 8.37 3.26
CA HIS A 352 2.78 7.27 2.35
C HIS A 352 4.11 7.50 1.62
N PRO A 353 4.78 6.43 1.14
CA PRO A 353 5.90 6.58 0.22
C PRO A 353 5.45 7.34 -1.03
N ASN A 354 6.13 8.43 -1.33
CA ASN A 354 5.88 9.23 -2.52
C ASN A 354 6.54 8.59 -3.76
N TYR A 355 6.55 9.25 -4.92
CA TYR A 355 7.14 8.70 -6.15
C TYR A 355 8.53 8.07 -5.93
N PHE A 356 9.44 8.74 -5.22
CA PHE A 356 10.77 8.22 -4.97
C PHE A 356 10.78 7.04 -3.98
N GLY A 357 9.95 7.11 -2.94
CA GLY A 357 9.78 6.01 -1.99
C GLY A 357 9.18 4.75 -2.64
N GLN A 358 8.24 4.91 -3.57
CA GLN A 358 7.65 3.82 -4.34
C GLN A 358 8.68 3.15 -5.25
N LEU A 359 9.55 3.93 -5.92
CA LEU A 359 10.66 3.37 -6.70
C LEU A 359 11.69 2.63 -5.81
N ALA A 360 11.94 3.13 -4.60
CA ALA A 360 12.82 2.48 -3.63
C ALA A 360 12.23 1.14 -3.15
N ALA A 361 10.94 1.09 -2.83
CA ALA A 361 10.22 -0.14 -2.54
C ALA A 361 10.32 -1.14 -3.71
N GLY A 362 10.10 -0.66 -4.95
CA GLY A 362 10.25 -1.48 -6.16
C GLY A 362 11.63 -2.13 -6.26
N ARG A 363 12.69 -1.36 -5.99
CA ARG A 363 14.05 -1.90 -5.94
C ARG A 363 14.22 -2.94 -4.82
N CYS A 364 13.65 -2.71 -3.64
CA CYS A 364 13.68 -3.68 -2.54
C CYS A 364 13.01 -5.00 -2.93
N LEU A 365 11.82 -4.96 -3.53
CA LEU A 365 11.12 -6.15 -4.03
C LEU A 365 11.99 -6.89 -5.06
N ALA A 366 12.56 -6.18 -6.02
CA ALA A 366 13.41 -6.77 -7.05
C ALA A 366 14.62 -7.51 -6.46
N LEU A 367 15.28 -6.89 -5.48
CA LEU A 367 16.41 -7.49 -4.78
C LEU A 367 15.97 -8.72 -3.97
N ALA A 368 14.85 -8.66 -3.26
CA ALA A 368 14.34 -9.76 -2.46
C ALA A 368 13.92 -10.97 -3.32
N VAL A 369 13.30 -10.73 -4.49
CA VAL A 369 12.92 -11.78 -5.44
C VAL A 369 14.15 -12.47 -6.07
N ALA A 370 15.25 -11.73 -6.23
CA ALA A 370 16.52 -12.31 -6.69
C ALA A 370 17.20 -13.23 -5.66
N GLN A 371 16.74 -13.23 -4.40
CA GLN A 371 17.20 -14.17 -3.36
C GLN A 371 16.37 -15.47 -3.38
N PRO A 372 16.87 -16.55 -2.75
CA PRO A 372 16.07 -17.74 -2.50
C PRO A 372 14.74 -17.38 -1.79
N ALA A 373 13.64 -18.05 -2.14
CA ALA A 373 12.33 -17.78 -1.55
C ALA A 373 12.27 -18.02 -0.02
N THR A 374 13.26 -18.72 0.54
CA THR A 374 13.43 -18.96 1.98
C THR A 374 14.20 -17.83 2.69
N ALA A 375 14.77 -16.88 1.95
CA ALA A 375 15.58 -15.81 2.51
C ALA A 375 14.72 -14.64 3.01
N ASN A 376 14.67 -14.48 4.33
CA ASN A 376 14.09 -13.29 4.96
C ASN A 376 15.13 -12.17 4.95
N VAL A 377 14.77 -11.01 4.41
CA VAL A 377 15.71 -9.90 4.18
C VAL A 377 15.11 -8.58 4.62
N GLY A 378 15.94 -7.70 5.19
CA GLY A 378 15.60 -6.29 5.33
C GLY A 378 16.14 -5.48 4.17
N CYS A 379 15.52 -4.34 3.86
CA CYS A 379 15.96 -3.44 2.81
C CYS A 379 16.27 -2.06 3.38
N LYS A 380 17.44 -1.52 3.00
CA LYS A 380 17.93 -0.21 3.45
C LYS A 380 18.37 0.62 2.25
N ASN A 381 18.43 1.93 2.43
CA ASN A 381 19.00 2.83 1.43
C ASN A 381 20.46 3.15 1.73
N THR A 382 21.20 3.53 0.69
CA THR A 382 22.52 4.15 0.81
C THR A 382 22.33 5.66 0.95
N ALA A 383 22.90 6.25 2.01
CA ALA A 383 22.82 7.68 2.26
C ALA A 383 23.25 8.50 1.03
N GLY A 384 22.48 9.52 0.67
CA GLY A 384 22.77 10.39 -0.48
C GLY A 384 22.51 9.77 -1.86
N SER A 385 22.18 8.47 -1.93
CA SER A 385 21.86 7.79 -3.20
C SER A 385 20.37 7.90 -3.54
N ASP A 386 20.05 7.65 -4.81
CA ASP A 386 18.67 7.46 -5.27
C ASP A 386 18.22 6.00 -5.05
N GLN A 387 17.07 5.61 -5.60
CA GLN A 387 16.52 4.26 -5.46
C GLN A 387 17.44 3.14 -5.97
N SER A 388 18.43 3.43 -6.83
CA SER A 388 19.38 2.40 -7.27
C SER A 388 20.33 1.96 -6.14
N GLY A 389 20.51 2.82 -5.14
CA GLY A 389 21.33 2.56 -3.96
C GLY A 389 20.63 1.80 -2.83
N MET A 390 19.46 1.19 -3.09
CA MET A 390 18.85 0.26 -2.13
C MET A 390 19.67 -1.04 -2.08
N TYR A 391 19.81 -1.62 -0.89
CA TYR A 391 20.51 -2.88 -0.67
C TYR A 391 19.81 -3.74 0.38
N LEU A 392 20.06 -5.06 0.32
CA LEU A 392 19.55 -6.00 1.31
C LEU A 392 20.47 -6.09 2.52
N SER A 393 19.86 -6.29 3.67
CA SER A 393 20.51 -6.53 4.95
C SER A 393 19.86 -7.72 5.66
N PRO A 394 20.55 -8.37 6.61
CA PRO A 394 19.91 -9.35 7.48
C PRO A 394 18.71 -8.74 8.19
N VAL A 395 17.63 -9.52 8.33
CA VAL A 395 16.50 -9.13 9.19
C VAL A 395 16.98 -9.02 10.63
N SER A 396 16.62 -7.91 11.29
CA SER A 396 16.91 -7.70 12.72
C SER A 396 16.10 -8.64 13.61
#